data_AF-A0A0D8XFX5-F1
#
_entry.id   AF-A0A0D8XFX5-F1
#
_cell.length_a   1.000
_cell.length_b   1.000
_cell.length_c   1.000
_cell.angle_alpha   90.00
_cell.angle_beta   90.00
_cell.angle_gamma   90.00
#
_symmetry.space_group_name_H-M   'P 1'
#
loop_
_entity.id
_entity.type
_entity.pdbx_description
1 polymer ?
#
loop_
_entity_poly.entity_id
_entity_poly.type
_entity_poly.pdbx_seq_one_letter_code
_entity_poly.pdbx_strand_id
1 'polypeptide(L)'
;MMALSLQNLGRGAKLSLVRAKHSLPDLPYDYNALEPVICNEIMQIHHQKHHATYVNNLNICEEKIHDALSKGNIKEAIALQPALKFNGGGHINHSIFWTNLAKDGGEPSNELMTAIKVGVLKDAFFFDVMKSFTMK
;
A
#
# COMPACT_ATOMS: atom_id res chain seq x y z
N MET A 1 -14.21 16.65 -57.01
CA MET A 1 -13.71 15.75 -55.95
C MET A 1 -12.67 16.52 -55.16
N MET A 2 -12.90 16.63 -53.85
CA MET A 2 -12.35 17.63 -52.93
C MET A 2 -10.83 17.58 -52.75
N ALA A 3 -10.21 18.76 -52.76
CA ALA A 3 -8.85 19.01 -52.30
C ALA A 3 -8.78 18.96 -50.77
N LEU A 4 -7.70 18.37 -50.25
CA LEU A 4 -7.34 18.40 -48.83
C LEU A 4 -7.13 19.85 -48.35
N SER A 5 -7.82 20.21 -47.26
CA SER A 5 -7.52 21.40 -46.47
C SER A 5 -7.04 20.96 -45.09
N LEU A 6 -5.76 21.23 -44.81
CA LEU A 6 -5.15 21.22 -43.49
C LEU A 6 -5.77 22.35 -42.66
N GLN A 7 -6.48 22.03 -41.59
CA GLN A 7 -6.63 22.92 -40.43
C GLN A 7 -7.16 22.17 -39.20
N ASN A 8 -6.61 22.53 -38.05
CA ASN A 8 -7.04 22.23 -36.69
C ASN A 8 -6.55 20.94 -35.99
N LEU A 9 -5.22 20.82 -35.82
CA LEU A 9 -4.65 20.18 -34.63
C LEU A 9 -4.94 21.05 -33.39
N GLY A 10 -6.13 20.85 -32.84
CA GLY A 10 -6.53 21.40 -31.54
C GLY A 10 -5.74 20.72 -30.42
N ARG A 11 -4.72 21.43 -29.93
CA ARG A 11 -4.28 21.56 -28.53
C ARG A 11 -4.56 20.34 -27.63
N GLY A 12 -3.49 19.61 -27.34
CA GLY A 12 -3.41 18.42 -26.49
C GLY A 12 -4.50 18.29 -25.43
N ALA A 13 -5.33 17.26 -25.60
CA ALA A 13 -6.15 16.70 -24.54
C ALA A 13 -5.20 16.30 -23.39
N LYS A 14 -5.16 17.11 -22.32
CA LYS A 14 -4.60 16.67 -21.06
C LYS A 14 -5.41 15.45 -20.64
N LEU A 15 -4.79 14.27 -20.68
CA LEU A 15 -5.34 13.08 -20.05
C LEU A 15 -5.50 13.41 -18.56
N SER A 16 -6.73 13.75 -18.15
CA SER A 16 -7.07 13.75 -16.74
C SER A 16 -7.11 12.28 -16.35
N LEU A 17 -6.00 11.77 -15.80
CA LEU A 17 -6.05 10.53 -15.03
C LEU A 17 -6.98 10.80 -13.84
N VAL A 18 -8.22 10.33 -13.93
CA VAL A 18 -9.08 10.26 -12.77
C VAL A 18 -8.46 9.19 -11.86
N ARG A 19 -7.77 9.62 -10.80
CA ARG A 19 -7.29 8.70 -9.77
C ARG A 19 -8.51 8.06 -9.12
N ALA A 20 -8.66 6.74 -9.27
CA ALA A 20 -9.68 6.00 -8.54
C ALA A 20 -9.39 6.08 -7.02
N LYS A 21 -10.46 6.11 -6.21
CA LYS A 21 -10.32 6.05 -4.75
C LYS A 21 -9.60 4.77 -4.34
N HIS A 22 -8.84 4.84 -3.25
CA HIS A 22 -8.24 3.67 -2.63
C HIS A 22 -9.33 2.74 -2.11
N SER A 23 -9.08 1.43 -2.18
CA SER A 23 -9.99 0.39 -1.72
C SER A 23 -9.28 -0.53 -0.73
N LEU A 24 -10.06 -1.14 0.15
CA LEU A 24 -9.56 -2.19 1.03
C LEU A 24 -9.34 -3.44 0.17
N PRO A 25 -8.11 -3.96 0.02
CA PRO A 25 -7.87 -5.17 -0.77
C PRO A 25 -8.49 -6.38 -0.07
N ASP A 26 -9.04 -7.32 -0.82
CA ASP A 26 -9.43 -8.61 -0.26
C ASP A 26 -8.19 -9.38 0.21
N LEU A 27 -8.33 -10.18 1.27
CA LEU A 27 -7.27 -11.05 1.72
C LEU A 27 -7.08 -12.23 0.74
N PRO A 28 -5.85 -12.68 0.47
CA PRO A 28 -5.60 -13.82 -0.40
C PRO A 28 -5.92 -15.18 0.26
N TYR A 29 -6.45 -15.17 1.49
CA TYR A 29 -6.77 -16.33 2.31
C TYR A 29 -7.89 -15.99 3.31
N ASP A 30 -8.53 -17.02 3.87
CA ASP A 30 -9.55 -16.87 4.91
C ASP A 30 -8.99 -16.33 6.23
N TYR A 31 -9.80 -15.66 7.03
CA TYR A 31 -9.35 -15.04 8.29
C TYR A 31 -8.75 -16.02 9.32
N ASN A 32 -9.13 -17.29 9.28
CA ASN A 32 -8.60 -18.34 10.15
C ASN A 32 -7.42 -19.12 9.51
N ALA A 33 -6.97 -18.75 8.30
CA ALA A 33 -5.96 -19.51 7.57
C ALA A 33 -4.58 -19.53 8.26
N LEU A 34 -4.31 -18.55 9.14
CA LEU A 34 -3.04 -18.40 9.85
C LEU A 34 -3.07 -18.95 11.29
N GLU A 35 -4.15 -19.62 11.69
CA GLU A 35 -4.20 -20.30 12.98
C GLU A 35 -3.22 -21.49 13.01
N PRO A 36 -2.57 -21.75 14.17
CA PRO A 36 -2.78 -21.12 15.48
C PRO A 36 -1.93 -19.86 15.73
N VAL A 37 -1.10 -19.44 14.77
CA VAL A 37 -0.12 -18.35 14.95
C VAL A 37 -0.81 -17.00 15.07
N ILE A 38 -1.81 -16.74 14.24
CA ILE A 38 -2.64 -15.53 14.35
C ILE A 38 -4.11 -15.97 14.36
N CYS A 39 -4.84 -15.60 15.40
CA CYS A 39 -6.24 -16.02 15.55
C CYS A 39 -7.18 -15.24 14.60
N ASN A 40 -8.29 -15.89 14.24
CA ASN A 40 -9.33 -15.34 13.36
C ASN A 40 -9.83 -13.94 13.79
N GLU A 41 -10.07 -13.73 15.10
CA GLU A 41 -10.58 -12.45 15.60
C GLU A 41 -9.63 -11.29 15.34
N ILE A 42 -8.31 -11.49 15.54
CA ILE A 42 -7.30 -10.48 15.22
C ILE A 42 -7.33 -10.18 13.72
N MET A 43 -7.34 -11.20 12.87
CA MET A 43 -7.33 -11.02 11.42
C MET A 43 -8.56 -10.24 10.94
N GLN A 44 -9.75 -10.54 11.47
CA GLN A 44 -10.98 -9.80 11.15
C GLN A 44 -10.90 -8.33 11.58
N ILE A 45 -10.50 -8.06 12.83
CA ILE A 45 -10.43 -6.70 13.36
C ILE A 45 -9.34 -5.90 12.64
N HIS A 46 -8.17 -6.50 12.43
CA HIS A 46 -7.03 -5.85 11.78
C HIS A 46 -7.34 -5.48 10.32
N HIS A 47 -8.01 -6.36 9.59
CA HIS A 47 -8.43 -6.09 8.22
C HIS A 47 -9.64 -5.14 8.14
N GLN A 48 -10.77 -5.54 8.71
CA GLN A 48 -12.06 -4.89 8.50
C GLN A 48 -12.23 -3.59 9.29
N LYS A 49 -11.45 -3.38 10.35
CA LYS A 49 -11.49 -2.14 11.14
C LYS A 49 -10.23 -1.30 10.95
N HIS A 50 -9.05 -1.83 11.29
CA HIS A 50 -7.82 -1.02 11.27
C HIS A 50 -7.41 -0.65 9.83
N HIS A 51 -7.26 -1.61 8.93
CA HIS A 51 -6.90 -1.32 7.54
C HIS A 51 -8.00 -0.50 6.84
N ALA A 52 -9.27 -0.86 7.03
CA ALA A 52 -10.40 -0.11 6.49
C ALA A 52 -10.39 1.37 6.94
N THR A 53 -10.04 1.65 8.19
CA THR A 53 -9.93 3.02 8.71
C THR A 53 -8.84 3.82 7.99
N TYR A 54 -7.67 3.21 7.74
CA TYR A 54 -6.60 3.86 6.98
C TYR A 54 -7.04 4.20 5.55
N VAL A 55 -7.71 3.27 4.86
CA VAL A 55 -8.22 3.48 3.50
C VAL A 55 -9.24 4.63 3.47
N ASN A 56 -10.22 4.60 4.38
CA ASN A 56 -11.27 5.63 4.44
C ASN A 56 -10.68 7.02 4.71
N ASN A 57 -9.78 7.13 5.70
CA ASN A 57 -9.17 8.40 6.06
C ASN A 57 -8.18 8.90 5.01
N LEU A 58 -7.49 7.99 4.31
CA LEU A 58 -6.63 8.34 3.18
C LEU A 58 -7.45 9.00 2.06
N ASN A 59 -8.56 8.39 1.67
CA ASN A 59 -9.45 8.95 0.64
C ASN A 59 -9.95 10.36 1.02
N ILE A 60 -10.42 10.53 2.26
CA ILE A 60 -10.85 11.85 2.77
C ILE A 60 -9.69 12.87 2.73
N CYS A 61 -8.48 12.44 3.11
CA CYS A 61 -7.31 13.31 3.13
C CYS A 61 -6.90 13.76 1.72
N GLU A 62 -6.88 12.84 0.76
CA GLU A 62 -6.57 13.16 -0.64
C GLU A 62 -7.59 14.12 -1.26
N GLU A 63 -8.88 13.94 -0.98
CA GLU A 63 -9.94 14.87 -1.41
C GLU A 63 -9.72 16.29 -0.84
N LYS A 64 -9.42 16.40 0.47
CA LYS A 64 -9.13 17.68 1.12
C LYS A 64 -7.87 18.35 0.57
N ILE A 65 -6.82 17.58 0.32
CA ILE A 65 -5.58 18.10 -0.28
C ILE A 65 -5.86 18.59 -1.70
N HIS A 66 -6.60 17.82 -2.50
CA HIS A 66 -6.99 18.24 -3.85
C HIS A 66 -7.78 19.54 -3.84
N ASP A 67 -8.78 19.67 -2.97
CA ASP A 67 -9.56 20.89 -2.79
C ASP A 67 -8.68 22.09 -2.39
N ALA A 68 -7.82 21.92 -1.37
CA ALA A 68 -6.90 22.96 -0.92
C ALA A 68 -5.97 23.44 -2.04
N LEU A 69 -5.39 22.52 -2.81
CA LEU A 69 -4.52 22.86 -3.95
C LEU A 69 -5.29 23.57 -5.06
N SER A 70 -6.51 23.11 -5.38
CA SER A 70 -7.37 23.75 -6.40
C SER A 70 -7.73 25.20 -6.07
N LYS A 71 -7.81 25.53 -4.78
CA LYS A 71 -8.09 26.87 -4.25
C LYS A 71 -6.81 27.69 -3.98
N GLY A 72 -5.63 27.15 -4.27
CA GLY A 72 -4.35 27.81 -3.99
C GLY A 72 -4.02 27.92 -2.49
N ASN A 73 -4.72 27.18 -1.61
CA ASN A 73 -4.48 27.19 -0.18
C ASN A 73 -3.33 26.24 0.20
N ILE A 74 -2.10 26.69 -0.06
CA ILE A 74 -0.89 25.90 0.20
C ILE A 74 -0.69 25.59 1.69
N LYS A 75 -1.09 26.51 2.58
CA LYS A 75 -0.97 26.33 4.03
C LYS A 75 -1.79 25.13 4.51
N GLU A 76 -3.02 25.00 4.04
CA GLU A 76 -3.88 23.84 4.36
C GLU A 76 -3.32 22.54 3.78
N ALA A 77 -2.87 22.56 2.52
CA ALA A 77 -2.27 21.38 1.89
C ALA A 77 -1.04 20.87 2.67
N ILE A 78 -0.20 21.77 3.19
CA ILE A 78 0.94 21.41 4.06
C ILE A 78 0.45 20.85 5.40
N ALA A 79 -0.55 21.47 6.01
CA ALA A 79 -1.10 21.02 7.30
C ALA A 79 -1.71 19.60 7.23
N LEU A 80 -2.16 19.17 6.06
CA LEU A 80 -2.72 17.83 5.82
C LEU A 80 -1.65 16.73 5.60
N GLN A 81 -0.39 17.09 5.35
CA GLN A 81 0.67 16.11 5.05
C GLN A 81 0.88 15.03 6.15
N PRO A 82 0.83 15.35 7.46
CA PRO A 82 0.95 14.32 8.50
C PRO A 82 -0.17 13.28 8.43
N ALA A 83 -1.40 13.72 8.16
CA ALA A 83 -2.55 12.82 8.00
C ALA A 83 -2.44 11.96 6.73
N LEU A 84 -1.96 12.55 5.62
CA LEU A 84 -1.67 11.81 4.39
C LEU A 84 -0.62 10.72 4.64
N LYS A 85 0.49 11.08 5.28
CA LYS A 85 1.57 10.14 5.61
C LYS A 85 1.09 9.03 6.53
N PHE A 86 0.31 9.35 7.56
CA PHE A 86 -0.16 8.35 8.53
C PHE A 86 -1.13 7.36 7.89
N ASN A 87 -2.16 7.84 7.20
CA ASN A 87 -3.17 6.96 6.60
C ASN A 87 -2.67 6.27 5.33
N GLY A 88 -1.90 6.98 4.50
CA GLY A 88 -1.23 6.42 3.32
C GLY A 88 -0.19 5.36 3.70
N GLY A 89 0.66 5.66 4.68
CA GLY A 89 1.60 4.68 5.23
C GLY A 89 0.89 3.48 5.86
N GLY A 90 -0.21 3.72 6.58
CA GLY A 90 -1.08 2.66 7.10
C GLY A 90 -1.59 1.74 5.99
N HIS A 91 -2.18 2.29 4.94
CA HIS A 91 -2.69 1.50 3.81
C HIS A 91 -1.60 0.71 3.08
N ILE A 92 -0.45 1.35 2.79
CA ILE A 92 0.69 0.69 2.12
C ILE A 92 1.22 -0.47 2.97
N ASN A 93 1.51 -0.21 4.25
CA ASN A 93 2.11 -1.20 5.13
C ASN A 93 1.20 -2.41 5.34
N HIS A 94 -0.11 -2.19 5.49
CA HIS A 94 -1.06 -3.30 5.66
C HIS A 94 -1.24 -4.08 4.35
N SER A 95 -1.30 -3.41 3.21
CA SER A 95 -1.38 -4.09 1.90
C SER A 95 -0.20 -5.02 1.67
N ILE A 96 1.02 -4.61 2.07
CA ILE A 96 2.22 -5.45 2.03
C ILE A 96 2.16 -6.56 3.09
N PHE A 97 1.69 -6.24 4.30
CA PHE A 97 1.58 -7.20 5.40
C PHE A 97 0.74 -8.42 5.01
N TRP A 98 -0.42 -8.21 4.37
CA TRP A 98 -1.30 -9.31 3.93
C TRP A 98 -0.66 -10.21 2.88
N THR A 99 0.19 -9.68 2.01
CA THR A 99 0.90 -10.48 1.00
C THR A 99 2.15 -11.18 1.54
N ASN A 100 2.63 -10.77 2.72
CA ASN A 100 3.80 -11.34 3.37
C ASN A 100 3.46 -12.49 4.33
N LEU A 101 2.17 -12.80 4.52
CA LEU A 101 1.70 -13.86 5.38
C LEU A 101 1.17 -15.01 4.54
N ALA A 102 1.45 -16.23 4.96
CA ALA A 102 0.90 -17.44 4.38
C ALA A 102 0.96 -18.57 5.40
N LYS A 103 0.03 -19.51 5.31
CA LYS A 103 0.09 -20.75 6.11
C LYS A 103 1.33 -21.57 5.76
N ASP A 104 1.59 -21.70 4.45
CA ASP A 104 2.71 -22.44 3.88
C ASP A 104 3.56 -21.49 3.02
N GLY A 105 4.31 -20.59 3.66
CA GLY A 105 5.07 -19.52 2.98
C GLY A 105 6.32 -19.96 2.21
N GLY A 106 6.69 -21.24 2.29
CA GLY A 106 7.87 -21.79 1.64
C GLY A 106 9.18 -21.24 2.22
N GLU A 107 10.28 -21.47 1.50
CA GLU A 107 11.60 -20.95 1.83
C GLU A 107 12.00 -19.82 0.86
N PRO A 108 12.80 -18.83 1.30
CA PRO A 108 13.27 -17.77 0.42
C PRO A 108 14.06 -18.32 -0.78
N SER A 109 13.97 -17.65 -1.94
CA SER A 109 14.71 -18.07 -3.14
C SER A 109 16.22 -18.05 -2.92
N ASN A 110 16.99 -18.79 -3.74
CA ASN A 110 18.45 -18.83 -3.63
C ASN A 110 19.09 -17.44 -3.79
N GLU A 111 18.55 -16.61 -4.68
CA GLU A 111 18.99 -15.23 -4.90
C GLU A 111 18.72 -14.38 -3.65
N LEU A 112 17.52 -14.49 -3.06
CA LEU A 112 17.16 -13.78 -1.84
C LEU A 112 18.01 -14.26 -0.64
N MET A 113 18.20 -15.57 -0.50
CA MET A 113 19.09 -16.15 0.51
C MET A 113 20.54 -15.68 0.36
N THR A 114 21.02 -15.54 -0.88
CA THR A 114 22.36 -15.02 -1.16
C THR A 114 22.45 -13.54 -0.81
N ALA A 115 21.44 -12.75 -1.19
CA ALA A 115 21.37 -11.33 -0.84
C ALA A 115 21.33 -11.12 0.69
N ILE A 116 20.58 -11.94 1.43
CA ILE A 116 20.56 -11.93 2.90
C ILE A 116 21.95 -12.19 3.48
N LYS A 117 22.68 -13.17 2.94
CA LYS A 117 24.03 -13.53 3.42
C LYS A 117 25.10 -12.49 3.08
N VAL A 118 24.94 -11.77 1.96
CA VAL A 118 25.92 -10.80 1.46
C VAL A 118 25.62 -9.38 1.98
N GLY A 119 24.35 -9.01 2.07
CA GLY A 119 23.87 -7.71 2.49
C GLY A 119 23.57 -7.66 3.97
N VAL A 120 24.45 -7.02 4.74
CA VAL A 120 24.19 -6.53 6.12
C VAL A 120 24.11 -7.60 7.22
N LEU A 121 23.96 -8.90 6.93
CA LEU A 121 23.78 -9.94 7.94
C LEU A 121 24.91 -10.98 7.92
N LYS A 122 26.15 -10.53 8.12
CA LYS A 122 27.30 -11.45 8.26
C LYS A 122 27.22 -12.33 9.50
N ASP A 123 26.40 -11.95 10.48
CA ASP A 123 26.22 -12.72 11.69
C ASP A 123 25.04 -13.68 11.50
N ALA A 124 25.32 -14.98 11.45
CA ALA A 124 24.33 -16.05 11.45
C ALA A 124 23.25 -15.87 12.53
N PHE A 125 23.57 -15.12 13.59
CA PHE A 125 22.66 -14.71 14.65
C PHE A 125 21.45 -13.89 14.17
N PHE A 126 21.60 -12.98 13.21
CA PHE A 126 20.46 -12.15 12.78
C PHE A 126 19.40 -12.95 12.04
N PHE A 127 19.81 -13.94 11.22
CA PHE A 127 18.86 -14.79 10.52
C PHE A 127 18.07 -15.68 11.49
N ASP A 128 18.73 -16.23 12.51
CA ASP A 128 18.08 -16.98 13.58
C ASP A 128 17.16 -16.08 14.43
N VAL A 129 17.58 -14.84 14.68
CA VAL A 129 16.75 -13.84 15.38
C VAL A 129 15.50 -13.48 14.57
N MET A 130 15.61 -13.24 13.26
CA MET A 130 14.45 -12.97 12.39
C MET A 130 13.48 -14.16 12.36
N LYS A 131 13.98 -15.41 12.28
CA LYS A 131 13.15 -16.61 12.41
C LYS A 131 12.46 -16.69 13.77
N SER A 132 13.11 -16.26 14.86
CA SER A 132 12.55 -16.27 16.21
C SER A 132 11.45 -15.21 16.44
N PHE A 133 11.40 -14.16 15.62
CA PHE A 133 10.37 -13.13 15.67
C PHE A 133 9.17 -13.41 14.75
N THR A 134 9.32 -14.31 13.76
CA THR A 134 8.23 -14.70 12.84
C THR A 134 7.51 -15.98 13.25
N MET A 135 8.02 -16.70 14.26
CA MET A 135 7.37 -17.88 14.84
C MET A 135 7.39 -17.83 16.37
N LYS A 136 6.40 -17.15 16.95
CA LYS A 136 5.85 -17.47 18.27
C LYS A 136 4.35 -17.28 18.24
#